data_AF-A0A832G2X0-F1
#
_entry.id   AF-A0A832G2X0-F1
#
_cell.length_a   1.000
_cell.length_b   1.000
_cell.length_c   1.000
_cell.angle_alpha   90.00
_cell.angle_beta   90.00
_cell.angle_gamma   90.00
#
_symmetry.space_group_name_H-M   'P 1'
#
loop_
_entity.id
_entity.type
_entity.pdbx_description
1 polymer ?
#
loop_
_entity_poly.entity_id
_entity_poly.type
_entity_poly.pdbx_seq_one_letter_code
_entity_poly.pdbx_strand_id
1 'polypeptide(L)'
;MAINLPFLKLKDRERTRVLAVDIGKFSTKAVYITLANGRYTFAGFTIVQSPDNILAFNPETVASLLKNIANILKLENAPTAVSIGPAFTIIKTVEMPLLPVVELRKIN
;
A
#
# COMPACT_ATOMS: atom_id res chain seq x y z
N MET A 1 11.19 -28.98 -28.41
CA MET A 1 11.20 -29.39 -26.99
C MET A 1 11.60 -28.16 -26.19
N ALA A 2 10.66 -27.49 -25.52
CA ALA A 2 10.98 -26.29 -24.74
C ALA A 2 11.41 -26.69 -23.33
N ILE A 3 12.57 -26.23 -22.88
CA ILE A 3 13.11 -26.51 -21.55
C ILE A 3 12.33 -25.66 -20.54
N ASN A 4 11.50 -26.30 -19.72
CA ASN A 4 10.74 -25.64 -18.65
C ASN A 4 11.60 -25.61 -17.38
N LEU A 5 12.43 -24.58 -17.24
CA LEU A 5 13.27 -24.37 -16.05
C LEU A 5 12.47 -23.63 -14.96
N PRO A 6 12.40 -24.13 -13.72
CA PRO A 6 11.52 -23.61 -12.66
C PRO A 6 11.87 -22.19 -12.18
N PHE A 7 13.05 -21.68 -12.55
CA PHE A 7 13.51 -20.33 -12.24
C PHE A 7 13.28 -19.34 -13.41
N LEU A 8 13.04 -19.82 -14.62
CA LEU A 8 12.67 -19.01 -15.78
C LEU A 8 11.14 -18.98 -15.90
N LYS A 9 10.48 -18.38 -14.90
CA LYS A 9 9.12 -17.88 -15.12
C LYS A 9 9.27 -16.69 -16.06
N LEU A 10 9.07 -16.92 -17.35
CA LEU A 10 8.70 -15.86 -18.30
C LEU A 10 7.43 -15.25 -17.76
N LYS A 11 7.60 -14.26 -16.89
CA LYS A 11 6.51 -13.58 -16.21
C LYS A 11 5.77 -12.83 -17.32
N ASP A 12 4.62 -13.35 -17.75
CA ASP A 12 3.63 -12.55 -18.46
C ASP A 12 3.58 -11.22 -17.73
N ARG A 13 3.85 -10.13 -18.46
CA ARG A 13 4.16 -8.82 -17.90
C ARG A 13 2.95 -8.34 -17.09
N GLU A 14 2.94 -8.73 -15.83
CA GLU A 14 1.75 -8.79 -15.00
C GLU A 14 1.24 -7.37 -14.81
N ARG A 15 0.00 -7.13 -15.24
CA ARG A 15 -0.64 -5.82 -15.10
C ARG A 15 -0.79 -5.54 -13.61
N THR A 16 0.13 -4.76 -13.08
CA THR A 16 0.15 -4.45 -11.65
C THR A 16 -0.93 -3.41 -11.40
N ARG A 17 -1.78 -3.67 -10.42
CA ARG A 17 -2.88 -2.79 -10.02
C ARG A 17 -2.65 -2.44 -8.57
N VAL A 18 -2.64 -1.15 -8.24
CA VAL A 18 -2.42 -0.69 -6.86
C VAL A 18 -3.43 0.37 -6.52
N LEU A 19 -4.08 0.19 -5.37
CA LEU A 19 -4.83 1.22 -4.68
C LEU A 19 -3.89 1.91 -3.70
N ALA A 20 -3.55 3.17 -3.95
CA ALA A 20 -2.81 4.00 -3.01
C ALA A 20 -3.80 4.79 -2.16
N VAL A 21 -3.66 4.73 -0.83
CA VAL A 21 -4.53 5.41 0.14
C VAL A 21 -3.69 6.28 1.06
N ASP A 22 -4.01 7.56 1.11
CA ASP A 22 -3.44 8.52 2.05
C ASP A 22 -4.49 8.92 3.09
N ILE A 23 -4.27 8.49 4.34
CA ILE A 23 -5.18 8.76 5.46
C ILE A 23 -4.75 10.05 6.13
N GLY A 24 -5.35 11.16 5.68
CA GLY A 24 -5.13 12.49 6.25
C GLY A 24 -6.04 12.79 7.44
N LYS A 25 -5.74 13.89 8.15
CA LYS A 25 -6.51 14.34 9.33
C LYS A 25 -8.00 14.61 9.04
N PHE A 26 -8.29 15.23 7.90
CA PHE A 26 -9.65 15.67 7.55
C PHE A 26 -10.24 14.88 6.38
N SER A 27 -9.40 14.41 5.46
CA SER A 27 -9.84 13.64 4.31
C SER A 27 -8.91 12.48 4.06
N THR A 28 -9.48 11.34 3.69
CA THR A 28 -8.75 10.21 3.12
C THR A 28 -8.83 10.29 1.61
N LYS A 29 -7.67 10.25 0.96
CA LYS A 29 -7.57 10.28 -0.50
C LYS A 29 -7.16 8.92 -1.00
N ALA A 30 -7.78 8.47 -2.07
CA ALA A 30 -7.43 7.19 -2.68
C ALA A 30 -7.32 7.32 -4.19
N VAL A 31 -6.29 6.70 -4.75
CA VAL A 31 -6.02 6.66 -6.19
C VAL A 31 -5.76 5.23 -6.62
N TYR A 32 -6.46 4.79 -7.65
CA TYR A 32 -6.27 3.49 -8.26
C TYR A 32 -5.49 3.64 -9.56
N ILE A 33 -4.32 3.00 -9.60
CA ILE A 33 -3.40 3.04 -10.73
C ILE A 33 -3.17 1.64 -11.29
N THR A 34 -3.00 1.54 -12.60
CA THR A 34 -2.57 0.30 -13.26
C THR A 34 -1.25 0.55 -13.99
N LEU A 35 -0.27 -0.33 -13.78
CA LEU A 35 0.99 -0.35 -14.49
C LEU A 35 0.95 -1.49 -15.50
N ALA A 36 1.02 -1.13 -16.78
CA ALA A 36 1.12 -2.07 -17.88
C ALA A 36 2.18 -1.58 -18.86
N ASN A 37 3.05 -2.47 -19.32
CA ASN A 37 4.07 -2.14 -20.32
C ASN A 37 4.98 -0.94 -19.95
N GLY A 38 5.26 -0.75 -18.65
CA GLY A 38 6.06 0.38 -18.16
C GLY A 38 5.33 1.72 -18.15
N ARG A 39 4.02 1.74 -18.40
CA ARG A 39 3.20 2.95 -18.34
C ARG A 39 2.19 2.85 -17.22
N TYR A 40 2.08 3.94 -16.46
CA TYR A 40 1.02 4.11 -15.48
C TYR A 40 -0.22 4.65 -16.17
N THR A 41 -1.36 4.05 -15.87
CA THR A 41 -2.69 4.51 -16.29
C THR A 41 -3.52 4.75 -15.05
N PHE A 42 -4.06 5.95 -14.97
CA PHE A 42 -5.04 6.32 -13.96
C PHE A 42 -6.36 5.57 -14.21
N ALA A 43 -6.86 4.88 -13.18
CA ALA A 43 -8.09 4.10 -13.28
C ALA A 43 -9.23 4.66 -12.42
N GLY A 44 -8.92 5.43 -11.38
CA GLY A 44 -9.94 6.11 -10.58
C GLY A 44 -9.37 6.81 -9.36
N PHE A 45 -10.19 7.67 -8.75
CA PHE A 45 -9.88 8.32 -7.49
C PHE A 45 -11.13 8.57 -6.67
N THR A 46 -10.96 8.71 -5.37
CA THR A 46 -12.01 9.18 -4.46
C THR A 46 -11.39 9.97 -3.31
N ILE A 47 -12.19 10.86 -2.73
CA ILE A 47 -11.88 11.58 -1.51
C ILE A 47 -13.05 11.37 -0.58
N VAL A 48 -12.79 10.84 0.61
CA VAL A 48 -13.80 10.61 1.65
C VAL A 48 -13.41 11.36 2.91
N GLN A 49 -14.40 11.74 3.70
CA GLN A 49 -14.17 12.34 5.01
C GLN A 49 -13.38 11.35 5.89
N SER A 50 -12.35 11.84 6.57
CA SER A 50 -11.62 11.02 7.52
C SER A 50 -12.40 10.85 8.83
N PRO A 51 -12.23 9.74 9.56
CA PRO A 51 -12.84 9.55 10.87
C PRO A 51 -12.39 10.64 11.86
N ASP A 52 -13.32 11.20 12.63
CA ASP A 52 -13.06 12.34 13.53
C ASP A 52 -12.06 12.04 14.67
N ASN A 53 -11.82 10.75 14.98
CA ASN A 53 -10.94 10.26 16.04
C ASN A 53 -9.70 9.49 15.52
N ILE A 54 -9.03 10.02 14.49
CA ILE A 54 -7.80 9.43 13.92
C ILE A 54 -6.68 9.17 14.96
N LEU A 55 -6.71 9.82 16.13
CA LEU A 55 -5.77 9.55 17.22
C LEU A 55 -5.88 8.11 17.80
N ALA A 56 -6.99 7.42 17.54
CA ALA A 56 -7.11 5.99 17.74
C ALA A 56 -7.39 5.33 16.38
N PHE A 57 -6.33 4.98 15.65
CA PHE A 57 -6.41 4.09 14.49
C PHE A 57 -6.90 2.70 14.95
N ASN A 58 -8.19 2.60 15.24
CA ASN A 58 -8.81 1.34 15.57
C ASN A 58 -8.94 0.50 14.30
N PRO A 59 -8.46 -0.76 14.26
CA PRO A 59 -8.47 -1.58 13.05
C PRO A 59 -9.86 -1.67 12.36
N GLU A 60 -10.94 -1.71 13.12
CA GLU A 60 -12.31 -1.79 12.57
C GLU A 60 -12.71 -0.52 11.82
N THR A 61 -12.33 0.65 12.32
CA THR A 61 -12.61 1.94 11.69
C THR A 61 -11.86 2.06 10.37
N VAL A 62 -10.58 1.67 10.37
CA VAL A 62 -9.74 1.66 9.15
C VAL A 62 -10.27 0.65 8.14
N ALA A 63 -10.63 -0.56 8.57
CA ALA A 63 -11.20 -1.57 7.69
C ALA A 63 -12.51 -1.10 7.05
N SER A 64 -13.38 -0.42 7.81
CA SER A 64 -14.63 0.14 7.30
C SER A 64 -14.39 1.25 6.28
N LEU A 65 -13.42 2.13 6.55
CA LEU A 65 -12.99 3.18 5.63
C LEU A 65 -12.45 2.60 4.31
N LEU A 66 -11.55 1.62 4.39
CA LEU A 66 -10.97 0.97 3.20
C LEU A 66 -12.03 0.21 2.38
N LYS A 67 -12.98 -0.46 3.04
CA LYS A 67 -14.12 -1.10 2.37
C LYS A 67 -14.99 -0.08 1.65
N ASN A 68 -15.28 1.06 2.28
CA ASN A 68 -16.04 2.14 1.65
C ASN A 68 -15.32 2.66 0.39
N ILE A 69 -14.01 2.92 0.48
CA ILE A 69 -13.19 3.34 -0.66
C ILE A 69 -13.22 2.30 -1.79
N ALA A 70 -13.04 1.02 -1.45
CA ALA A 70 -13.10 -0.08 -2.42
C ALA A 70 -14.47 -0.15 -3.11
N ASN A 71 -15.56 0.00 -2.37
CA ASN A 71 -16.92 0.02 -2.91
C ASN A 71 -17.15 1.21 -3.87
N ILE A 72 -16.71 2.41 -3.49
CA ILE A 72 -16.82 3.62 -4.34
C ILE A 72 -16.06 3.42 -5.66
N LEU A 73 -14.85 2.85 -5.59
CA LEU A 73 -14.01 2.59 -6.76
C LEU A 73 -14.36 1.28 -7.48
N LYS A 74 -15.37 0.54 -7.01
CA LYS A 74 -15.80 -0.78 -7.53
C LYS A 74 -14.65 -1.77 -7.65
N LEU A 75 -13.83 -1.86 -6.60
CA LEU A 75 -12.67 -2.74 -6.51
C LEU A 75 -13.01 -3.97 -5.66
N GLU A 76 -12.84 -5.16 -6.22
CA GLU A 76 -13.02 -6.41 -5.46
C GLU A 76 -11.72 -6.87 -4.80
N ASN A 77 -10.61 -6.85 -5.55
CA ASN A 77 -9.29 -7.30 -5.09
C ASN A 77 -8.21 -6.38 -5.65
N ALA A 78 -7.85 -5.36 -4.88
CA ALA A 78 -6.77 -4.44 -5.24
C ALA A 78 -5.67 -4.51 -4.17
N PRO A 79 -4.43 -4.87 -4.54
CA PRO A 79 -3.26 -4.65 -3.70
C PRO A 79 -3.26 -3.19 -3.23
N THR A 80 -3.26 -2.99 -1.91
CA THR A 80 -3.45 -1.66 -1.31
C THR A 80 -2.19 -1.22 -0.61
N ALA A 81 -1.72 -0.02 -0.92
CA ALA A 81 -0.64 0.67 -0.23
C ALA A 81 -1.24 1.80 0.59
N VAL A 82 -0.98 1.82 1.89
CA VAL A 82 -1.53 2.82 2.82
C VAL A 82 -0.38 3.64 3.39
N SER A 83 -0.46 4.97 3.30
CA SER A 83 0.41 5.88 4.02
C SER A 83 -0.21 6.29 5.36
N ILE A 84 0.64 6.39 6.37
CA ILE A 84 0.29 6.92 7.69
C ILE A 84 1.00 8.27 7.83
N GLY A 85 0.29 9.26 8.38
CA GLY A 85 0.83 10.60 8.58
C GLY A 85 2.01 10.66 9.56
N PRO A 86 2.83 11.73 9.49
CA PRO A 86 4.01 11.90 10.35
C PRO A 86 3.66 12.03 11.84
N ALA A 87 2.45 12.49 12.17
CA ALA A 87 1.98 12.58 13.56
C ALA A 87 1.94 11.21 14.27
N PHE A 88 1.90 10.12 13.52
CA PHE A 88 1.84 8.74 14.02
C PHE A 88 3.12 7.95 13.73
N THR A 89 4.17 8.60 13.22
CA THR A 89 5.40 7.93 12.79
C THR A 89 6.60 8.55 13.48
N ILE A 90 7.42 7.72 14.14
CA ILE A 90 8.73 8.13 14.62
C ILE A 90 9.76 7.74 13.56
N ILE A 91 10.39 8.74 12.95
CA ILE A 91 11.47 8.55 11.98
C ILE A 91 12.77 8.93 12.67
N LYS A 92 13.69 7.96 12.79
CA LYS A 92 15.00 8.17 13.40
C LYS A 92 16.08 7.46 12.57
N THR A 93 17.16 8.18 12.30
CA THR A 93 18.39 7.59 11.78
C THR A 93 19.17 6.98 12.96
N VAL A 94 19.61 5.75 12.80
CA VAL A 94 20.41 5.02 13.82
C VAL A 94 21.69 4.49 13.18
N GLU A 95 22.80 4.60 13.91
CA GLU A 95 24.07 3.98 13.53
C GLU A 95 24.07 2.54 14.05
N MET A 96 24.35 1.58 13.17
CA MET A 96 24.30 0.15 13.47
C MET A 96 25.62 -0.52 13.05
N PRO A 97 26.06 -1.58 13.76
CA PRO A 97 27.20 -2.37 13.34
C PRO A 97 26.91 -3.09 12.01
N LEU A 98 27.97 -3.42 11.26
CA LEU A 98 27.87 -4.21 10.03
C LEU A 98 27.53 -5.67 10.37
N LEU A 99 26.24 -5.97 10.40
CA LEU A 99 25.67 -7.32 10.63
C LEU A 99 24.67 -7.70 9.54
N PRO A 100 24.40 -9.00 9.32
CA PRO A 100 23.32 -9.46 8.45
C PRO A 100 21.95 -8.90 8.87
N VAL A 101 21.09 -8.56 7.90
CA VAL A 101 19.76 -7.93 8.13
C VAL A 101 18.90 -8.70 9.14
N VAL A 102 19.01 -10.04 9.15
CA VAL A 102 18.25 -10.90 10.06
C VAL A 102 18.68 -10.69 11.52
N GLU A 103 19.96 -10.43 11.75
CA GLU A 103 20.52 -10.16 13.08
C GLU A 103 20.24 -8.72 13.51
N LEU A 104 20.33 -7.76 12.59
CA LEU A 104 19.98 -6.35 12.86
C LEU A 104 18.56 -6.18 13.44
N ARG A 105 17.61 -7.02 13.02
CA ARG A 105 16.23 -7.00 13.56
C ARG A 105 16.12 -7.40 15.03
N LYS A 106 17.10 -8.13 15.57
CA LYS A 106 17.10 -8.63 16.96
C LYS A 106 17.70 -7.63 17.96
N ILE A 107 18.28 -6.53 17.47
CA ILE A 107 19.01 -5.55 18.29
C ILE A 107 18.09 -4.44 18.82
N ASN A 108 16.78 -4.54 18.58
CA ASN A 108 15.77 -3.64 19.12
C ASN A 108 15.04 -4.25 20.32
#